data_AF-H3KH82-F1
#
_entry.id   AF-H3KH82-F1
#
_cell.length_a   1.000
_cell.length_b   1.000
_cell.length_c   1.000
_cell.angle_alpha   90.00
_cell.angle_beta   90.00
_cell.angle_gamma   90.00
#
_symmetry.space_group_name_H-M   'P 1'
#
loop_
_entity.id
_entity.type
_entity.pdbx_description
1 polymer ?
#
loop_
_entity_poly.entity_id
_entity_poly.type
_entity_poly.pdbx_seq_one_letter_code
_entity_poly.pdbx_strand_id
1 'polypeptide(L)'
;MLWGAVLLLLVANLFLAAWLLKRISDRDDPEEARAQAETVVDAVLEGVMESRRDLEQSIAQSDARVTQGMANLSAFVSREQHRSGEAVQALTVEARNELKGMNERLGKEFLALHTMVNDRLVKLVETNAGAADALNKKLATELESMRRQNDEKLEAMRATVQEKLDKTLNERLEQSFRVVDEKLGLVENGLGEMRRMAESVTRLQNVLANVKTRGTFGETQLEAILSTMLGPSQYVSQAKLFADANVIVDFAVRLPG
;
A
#
# COMPACT_ATOMS: atom_id res chain seq x y z
N MET A 1 2.37 50.64 115.01
CA MET A 1 0.91 50.64 115.25
C MET A 1 0.30 49.24 115.39
N LEU A 2 0.81 48.20 114.73
CA LEU A 2 0.22 46.84 114.77
C LEU A 2 0.33 46.08 116.11
N TRP A 3 1.43 46.23 116.85
CA TRP A 3 1.64 45.50 118.11
C TRP A 3 0.68 45.93 119.25
N GLY A 4 0.24 47.19 119.24
CA GLY A 4 -0.73 47.68 120.22
C GLY A 4 -2.11 47.05 120.07
N ALA A 5 -2.56 46.81 118.83
CA ALA A 5 -3.85 46.19 118.54
C ALA A 5 -3.86 44.69 118.90
N VAL A 6 -2.75 43.99 118.65
CA VAL A 6 -2.60 42.57 119.01
C VAL A 6 -2.54 42.40 120.54
N LEU A 7 -1.87 43.31 121.25
CA LEU A 7 -1.78 43.25 122.72
C LEU A 7 -3.12 43.60 123.38
N LEU A 8 -3.87 44.57 122.81
CA LEU A 8 -5.26 44.86 123.22
C LEU A 8 -6.20 43.68 122.96
N LEU A 9 -6.08 43.00 121.81
CA LEU A 9 -6.87 41.80 121.52
C LEU A 9 -6.50 40.64 122.44
N LEU A 10 -5.22 40.43 122.76
CA LEU A 10 -4.78 39.41 123.72
C LEU A 10 -5.28 39.70 125.14
N VAL A 11 -5.19 40.96 125.59
CA VAL A 11 -5.72 41.36 126.89
C VAL A 11 -7.24 41.23 126.92
N ALA A 12 -7.95 41.65 125.87
CA ALA A 12 -9.40 41.48 125.76
C ALA A 12 -9.81 40.01 125.75
N ASN A 13 -9.05 39.14 125.07
CA ASN A 13 -9.32 37.70 125.02
C ASN A 13 -9.00 37.02 126.36
N LEU A 14 -7.94 37.43 127.06
CA LEU A 14 -7.64 37.01 128.43
C LEU A 14 -8.71 37.49 129.42
N PHE A 15 -9.21 38.71 129.26
CA PHE A 15 -10.29 39.25 130.09
C PHE A 15 -11.60 38.54 129.80
N LEU A 16 -11.89 38.21 128.55
CA LEU A 16 -13.06 37.43 128.15
C LEU A 16 -12.97 36.00 128.67
N ALA A 17 -11.80 35.38 128.59
CA ALA A 17 -11.53 34.04 129.13
C ALA A 17 -11.60 34.03 130.67
N ALA A 18 -11.07 35.05 131.34
CA ALA A 18 -11.17 35.19 132.80
C ALA A 18 -12.59 35.51 133.26
N TRP A 19 -13.33 36.33 132.51
CA TRP A 19 -14.74 36.62 132.77
C TRP A 19 -15.61 35.40 132.51
N LEU A 20 -15.33 34.62 131.46
CA LEU A 20 -15.99 33.35 131.19
C LEU A 20 -15.64 32.30 132.25
N LEU A 21 -14.39 32.17 132.68
CA LEU A 21 -13.99 31.26 133.76
C LEU A 21 -14.62 31.66 135.09
N LYS A 22 -14.70 32.95 135.40
CA LYS A 22 -15.41 33.44 136.59
C LYS A 22 -16.92 33.20 136.46
N ARG A 23 -17.50 33.39 135.29
CA ARG A 23 -18.94 33.15 135.03
C ARG A 23 -19.30 31.67 134.99
N ILE A 24 -18.38 30.79 134.61
CA ILE A 24 -18.51 29.33 134.66
C ILE A 24 -18.29 28.84 136.11
N SER A 25 -17.41 29.48 136.88
CA SER A 25 -17.19 29.16 138.31
C SER A 25 -18.28 29.69 139.24
N ASP A 26 -19.04 30.72 138.84
CA ASP A 26 -20.24 31.24 139.57
C ASP A 26 -21.53 30.54 139.15
N ARG A 27 -21.47 29.60 138.19
CA ARG A 27 -22.57 28.76 137.73
C ARG A 27 -22.16 27.30 137.82
N ASP A 28 -22.06 26.80 139.04
CA ASP A 28 -22.17 25.36 139.30
C ASP A 28 -23.61 24.90 139.02
N ASP A 29 -23.99 24.88 137.74
CA ASP A 29 -25.04 23.99 137.24
C ASP A 29 -24.50 23.23 136.03
N PRO A 30 -23.92 22.02 136.23
CA PRO A 30 -23.46 21.16 135.14
C PRO A 30 -24.59 20.72 134.17
N GLU A 31 -25.85 21.07 134.47
CA GLU A 31 -27.02 20.82 133.62
C GLU A 31 -27.15 21.83 132.46
N GLU A 32 -26.91 23.14 132.65
CA GLU A 32 -27.10 24.14 131.57
C GLU A 32 -26.07 23.99 130.44
N ALA A 33 -24.81 23.69 130.76
CA ALA A 33 -23.75 23.50 129.77
C ALA A 33 -23.91 22.19 128.98
N ARG A 34 -24.43 21.14 129.63
CA ARG A 34 -24.80 19.87 128.97
C ARG A 34 -26.01 20.06 128.05
N ALA A 35 -27.03 20.80 128.50
CA ALA A 35 -28.21 21.09 127.69
C ALA A 35 -27.88 21.88 126.42
N GLN A 36 -26.97 22.86 126.49
CA GLN A 36 -26.52 23.61 125.30
C GLN A 36 -25.70 22.74 124.34
N ALA A 37 -24.82 21.88 124.86
CA ALA A 37 -24.06 20.95 124.02
C ALA A 37 -24.97 19.92 123.35
N GLU A 38 -25.97 19.37 124.05
CA GLU A 38 -27.00 18.50 123.47
C GLU A 38 -27.81 19.22 122.39
N THR A 39 -28.21 20.47 122.62
CA THR A 39 -28.97 21.26 121.63
C THR A 39 -28.16 21.51 120.35
N VAL A 40 -26.86 21.80 120.46
CA VAL A 40 -25.99 22.02 119.29
C VAL A 40 -25.70 20.70 118.58
N VAL A 41 -25.49 19.61 119.31
CA VAL A 41 -25.33 18.27 118.74
C VAL A 41 -26.60 17.86 117.99
N ASP A 42 -27.78 18.09 118.55
CA ASP A 42 -29.07 17.82 117.89
C ASP A 42 -29.25 18.68 116.64
N ALA A 43 -28.94 19.98 116.70
CA ALA A 43 -29.03 20.87 115.54
C ALA A 43 -28.05 20.48 114.41
N VAL A 44 -26.83 20.03 114.75
CA VAL A 44 -25.85 19.54 113.77
C VAL A 44 -26.30 18.20 113.19
N LEU A 45 -26.82 17.29 113.99
CA LEU A 45 -27.37 16.01 113.52
C LEU A 45 -28.57 16.25 112.59
N GLU A 46 -29.44 17.19 112.92
CA GLU A 46 -30.57 17.59 112.08
C GLU A 46 -30.10 18.19 110.74
N GLY A 47 -29.14 19.12 110.77
CA GLY A 47 -28.57 19.70 109.55
C GLY A 47 -27.82 18.68 108.67
N VAL A 48 -27.13 17.70 109.28
CA VAL A 48 -26.48 16.60 108.54
C VAL A 48 -27.52 15.65 107.93
N MET A 49 -28.60 15.35 108.64
CA MET A 49 -29.70 14.54 108.10
C MET A 49 -30.44 15.24 106.97
N GLU A 50 -30.66 16.55 107.07
CA GLU A 50 -31.27 17.37 106.02
C GLU A 50 -30.36 17.46 104.78
N SER A 51 -29.08 17.76 104.96
CA SER A 51 -28.11 17.79 103.86
C SER A 51 -28.00 16.42 103.16
N ARG A 52 -28.01 15.31 103.93
CA ARG A 52 -28.02 13.96 103.37
C ARG A 52 -29.29 13.69 102.56
N ARG A 53 -30.46 14.11 103.05
CA ARG A 53 -31.74 13.98 102.35
C ARG A 53 -31.76 14.77 101.04
N ASP A 54 -31.24 16.00 101.05
CA ASP A 54 -31.14 16.85 99.86
C ASP A 54 -30.16 16.27 98.83
N LEU A 55 -29.04 15.70 99.29
CA LEU A 55 -28.10 14.97 98.44
C LEU A 55 -28.74 13.73 97.80
N GLU A 56 -29.43 12.91 98.59
CA GLU A 56 -30.15 11.73 98.09
C GLU A 56 -31.21 12.13 97.04
N GLN A 57 -31.94 13.23 97.29
CA GLN A 57 -32.92 13.76 96.34
C GLN A 57 -32.28 14.32 95.06
N SER A 58 -31.17 15.04 95.18
CA SER A 58 -30.41 15.56 94.03
C SER A 58 -29.80 14.44 93.17
N ILE A 59 -29.29 13.38 93.81
CA ILE A 59 -28.78 12.19 93.14
C ILE A 59 -29.92 11.47 92.40
N ALA A 60 -31.07 11.28 93.04
CA ALA A 60 -32.23 10.66 92.40
C ALA A 60 -32.73 11.48 91.19
N GLN A 61 -32.73 12.82 91.29
CA GLN A 61 -33.09 13.70 90.18
C GLN A 61 -32.05 13.68 89.06
N SER A 62 -30.76 13.62 89.40
CA SER A 62 -29.67 13.51 88.44
C SER A 62 -29.74 12.19 87.67
N ASP A 63 -29.95 11.08 88.38
CA ASP A 63 -30.07 9.74 87.78
C ASP A 63 -31.30 9.64 86.86
N ALA A 64 -32.42 10.23 87.26
CA ALA A 64 -33.61 10.34 86.40
C ALA A 64 -33.33 11.17 85.14
N ARG A 65 -32.64 12.30 85.26
CA ARG A 65 -32.26 13.15 84.11
C ARG A 65 -31.26 12.44 83.18
N VAL A 66 -30.28 11.73 83.72
CA VAL A 66 -29.30 10.96 82.94
C VAL A 66 -29.99 9.81 82.22
N THR A 67 -30.84 9.05 82.90
CA THR A 67 -31.60 7.95 82.31
C THR A 67 -32.52 8.45 81.20
N GLN A 68 -33.21 9.56 81.42
CA GLN A 68 -34.05 10.20 80.40
C GLN A 68 -33.23 10.72 79.21
N GLY A 69 -32.06 11.32 79.47
CA GLY A 69 -31.12 11.75 78.43
C GLY A 69 -30.61 10.59 77.58
N MET A 70 -30.24 9.47 78.21
CA MET A 70 -29.80 8.26 77.52
C MET A 70 -30.92 7.61 76.71
N ALA A 71 -32.15 7.58 77.23
CA ALA A 71 -33.32 7.11 76.48
C ALA A 71 -33.57 7.96 75.23
N ASN A 72 -33.46 9.29 75.34
CA ASN A 72 -33.60 10.21 74.22
C ASN A 72 -32.48 10.03 73.19
N LEU A 73 -31.24 9.85 73.63
CA LEU A 73 -30.09 9.61 72.75
C LEU A 73 -30.23 8.26 72.02
N SER A 74 -30.59 7.19 72.73
CA SER A 74 -30.85 5.87 72.14
C SER A 74 -31.97 5.93 71.09
N ALA A 75 -33.06 6.65 71.39
CA ALA A 75 -34.15 6.87 70.45
C ALA A 75 -33.74 7.74 69.25
N PHE A 76 -32.84 8.71 69.42
CA PHE A 76 -32.28 9.49 68.32
C PHE A 76 -31.37 8.63 67.44
N VAL A 77 -30.42 7.91 68.03
CA VAL A 77 -29.48 7.01 67.31
C VAL A 77 -30.25 5.93 66.55
N SER A 78 -31.26 5.31 67.16
CA SER A 78 -32.07 4.28 66.50
C SER A 78 -32.85 4.83 65.30
N ARG A 79 -33.41 6.04 65.43
CA ARG A 79 -34.11 6.72 64.32
C ARG A 79 -33.16 7.12 63.20
N GLU A 80 -31.99 7.63 63.55
CA GLU A 80 -30.97 8.02 62.57
C GLU A 80 -30.42 6.78 61.83
N GLN A 81 -30.19 5.68 62.56
CA GLN A 81 -29.77 4.42 61.97
C GLN A 81 -30.84 3.84 61.04
N HIS A 82 -32.12 3.89 61.41
CA HIS A 82 -33.22 3.46 60.52
C HIS A 82 -33.30 4.34 59.27
N ARG A 83 -33.26 5.66 59.44
CA ARG A 83 -33.28 6.62 58.33
C ARG A 83 -32.10 6.42 57.38
N SER A 84 -30.91 6.15 57.94
CA SER A 84 -29.72 5.82 57.16
C SER A 84 -29.89 4.50 56.40
N GLY A 85 -30.43 3.46 57.04
CA GLY A 85 -30.75 2.19 56.40
C GLY A 85 -31.74 2.34 55.23
N GLU A 86 -32.80 3.11 55.43
CA GLU A 86 -33.79 3.45 54.39
C GLU A 86 -33.16 4.24 53.23
N ALA A 87 -32.32 5.25 53.54
CA ALA A 87 -31.63 6.03 52.52
C ALA A 87 -30.66 5.19 51.68
N VAL A 88 -29.89 4.31 52.32
CA VAL A 88 -29.02 3.36 51.62
C VAL A 88 -29.84 2.41 50.76
N GLN A 89 -30.95 1.88 51.27
CA GLN A 89 -31.81 0.99 50.50
C GLN A 89 -32.43 1.71 49.29
N ALA A 90 -32.92 2.94 49.45
CA ALA A 90 -33.42 3.77 48.37
C ALA A 90 -32.35 4.00 47.28
N LEU A 91 -31.14 4.37 47.67
CA LEU A 91 -30.01 4.54 46.75
C LEU A 91 -29.67 3.24 46.01
N THR A 92 -29.67 2.09 46.69
CA THR A 92 -29.40 0.81 46.02
C THR A 92 -30.48 0.40 45.01
N VAL A 93 -31.74 0.73 45.28
CA VAL A 93 -32.86 0.48 44.36
C VAL A 93 -32.77 1.41 43.16
N GLU A 94 -32.47 2.69 43.39
CA GLU A 94 -32.26 3.68 42.32
C GLU A 94 -31.09 3.29 41.41
N ALA A 95 -29.94 2.95 41.97
CA ALA A 95 -28.79 2.46 41.21
C ALA A 95 -29.11 1.20 40.39
N ARG A 96 -29.86 0.24 40.95
CA ARG A 96 -30.31 -0.95 40.21
C ARG A 96 -31.24 -0.59 39.06
N ASN A 97 -32.16 0.36 39.27
CA ASN A 97 -33.07 0.81 38.23
C ASN A 97 -32.34 1.56 37.12
N GLU A 98 -31.36 2.40 37.45
CA GLU A 98 -30.50 3.07 36.48
C GLU A 98 -29.69 2.06 35.65
N LEU A 99 -29.06 1.07 36.31
CA LEU A 99 -28.33 0.01 35.62
C LEU A 99 -29.24 -0.79 34.67
N LYS A 100 -30.47 -1.11 35.11
CA LYS A 100 -31.47 -1.77 34.26
C LYS A 100 -31.85 -0.90 33.06
N GLY A 101 -32.12 0.38 33.29
CA GLY A 101 -32.45 1.34 32.24
C GLY A 101 -31.30 1.52 31.24
N MET A 102 -30.06 1.57 31.72
CA MET A 102 -28.87 1.63 30.89
C MET A 102 -28.71 0.35 30.05
N ASN A 103 -28.91 -0.83 30.64
CA ASN A 103 -28.80 -2.10 29.91
C ASN A 103 -29.89 -2.22 28.82
N GLU A 104 -31.12 -1.76 29.10
CA GLU A 104 -32.20 -1.70 28.11
C GLU A 104 -31.90 -0.71 26.98
N ARG A 105 -31.33 0.46 27.28
CA ARG A 105 -30.88 1.43 26.27
C ARG A 105 -29.76 0.87 25.40
N LEU A 106 -28.74 0.30 26.02
CA LEU A 106 -27.64 -0.38 25.31
C LEU A 106 -28.19 -1.47 24.40
N GLY A 107 -29.10 -2.33 24.88
CA GLY A 107 -29.71 -3.38 24.06
C GLY A 107 -30.46 -2.83 22.84
N LYS A 108 -31.20 -1.72 22.99
CA LYS A 108 -31.87 -1.04 21.88
C LYS A 108 -30.89 -0.42 20.90
N GLU A 109 -29.85 0.25 21.38
CA GLU A 109 -28.80 0.84 20.54
C GLU A 109 -28.03 -0.22 19.77
N PHE A 110 -27.68 -1.35 20.41
CA PHE A 110 -27.04 -2.48 19.74
C PHE A 110 -27.94 -3.08 18.66
N LEU A 111 -29.23 -3.26 18.92
CA LEU A 111 -30.17 -3.78 17.90
C LEU A 111 -30.33 -2.80 16.73
N ALA A 112 -30.41 -1.50 17.02
CA ALA A 112 -30.47 -0.45 15.99
C ALA A 112 -29.20 -0.42 15.14
N LEU A 113 -28.03 -0.52 15.78
CA LEU A 113 -26.74 -0.59 15.10
C LEU A 113 -26.63 -1.86 14.25
N HIS A 114 -27.01 -3.01 14.79
CA HIS A 114 -27.00 -4.28 14.05
C HIS A 114 -27.89 -4.20 12.81
N THR A 115 -29.10 -3.64 12.95
CA THR A 115 -30.03 -3.45 11.82
C THR A 115 -29.44 -2.49 10.78
N MET A 116 -28.88 -1.36 11.21
CA MET A 116 -28.24 -0.40 10.32
C MET A 116 -27.05 -1.00 9.57
N VAL A 117 -26.20 -1.78 10.25
CA VAL A 117 -25.06 -2.46 9.64
C VAL A 117 -25.55 -3.51 8.64
N ASN A 118 -26.56 -4.30 8.99
CA ASN A 118 -27.15 -5.28 8.08
C ASN A 118 -27.72 -4.63 6.81
N ASP A 119 -28.49 -3.56 6.95
CA ASP A 119 -29.03 -2.80 5.81
C ASP A 119 -27.92 -2.20 4.95
N ARG A 120 -26.84 -1.71 5.58
CA ARG A 120 -25.68 -1.18 4.85
C ARG A 120 -24.95 -2.28 4.08
N LEU A 121 -24.79 -3.46 4.67
CA LEU A 121 -24.17 -4.61 4.03
C LEU A 121 -25.00 -5.09 2.85
N VAL A 122 -26.33 -5.20 3.00
CA VAL A 122 -27.24 -5.54 1.89
C VAL A 122 -27.09 -4.54 0.75
N LYS A 123 -27.16 -3.23 1.03
CA LYS A 123 -26.95 -2.19 0.01
C LYS A 123 -25.57 -2.26 -0.67
N LEU A 124 -24.52 -2.57 0.09
CA LEU A 124 -23.17 -2.73 -0.48
C LEU A 124 -23.11 -3.93 -1.41
N VAL A 125 -23.72 -5.07 -1.03
CA VAL A 125 -23.78 -6.26 -1.88
C VAL A 125 -24.57 -5.97 -3.16
N GLU A 126 -25.74 -5.32 -3.06
CA GLU A 126 -26.55 -4.93 -4.22
C GLU A 126 -25.79 -3.96 -5.16
N THR A 127 -25.16 -2.93 -4.59
CA THR A 127 -24.39 -1.95 -5.37
C THR A 127 -23.20 -2.60 -6.05
N ASN A 128 -22.50 -3.49 -5.34
CA ASN A 128 -21.34 -4.20 -5.88
C ASN A 128 -21.75 -5.20 -6.98
N ALA A 129 -22.86 -5.92 -6.80
CA ALA A 129 -23.42 -6.79 -7.83
C ALA A 129 -23.82 -5.99 -9.08
N GLY A 130 -24.47 -4.84 -8.91
CA GLY A 130 -24.81 -3.94 -10.03
C GLY A 130 -23.58 -3.37 -10.74
N ALA A 131 -22.55 -2.97 -9.98
CA ALA A 131 -21.29 -2.48 -10.55
C ALA A 131 -20.55 -3.59 -11.32
N ALA A 132 -20.53 -4.82 -10.79
CA ALA A 132 -19.93 -5.97 -11.46
C ALA A 132 -20.67 -6.31 -12.77
N ASP A 133 -22.00 -6.30 -12.78
CA ASP A 133 -22.80 -6.50 -13.99
C ASP A 133 -22.55 -5.40 -15.03
N ALA A 134 -22.50 -4.14 -14.60
CA ALA A 134 -22.18 -3.01 -15.48
C ALA A 134 -20.76 -3.12 -16.08
N LEU A 135 -19.78 -3.53 -15.28
CA LEU A 135 -18.41 -3.79 -15.75
C LEU A 135 -18.36 -4.95 -16.75
N ASN A 136 -19.04 -6.06 -16.47
CA ASN A 136 -19.12 -7.20 -17.39
C ASN A 136 -19.77 -6.81 -18.72
N LYS A 137 -20.86 -6.04 -18.70
CA LYS A 137 -21.51 -5.51 -19.91
C LYS A 137 -20.57 -4.60 -20.68
N LYS A 138 -19.89 -3.67 -20.01
CA LYS A 138 -18.91 -2.78 -20.67
C LYS A 138 -17.76 -3.57 -21.29
N LEU A 139 -17.21 -4.55 -20.58
CA LEU A 139 -16.16 -5.43 -21.09
C LEU A 139 -16.63 -6.23 -22.30
N ALA A 140 -17.85 -6.78 -22.29
CA ALA A 140 -18.41 -7.48 -23.43
C ALA A 140 -18.53 -6.58 -24.66
N THR A 141 -19.04 -5.36 -24.50
CA THR A 141 -19.14 -4.37 -25.58
C THR A 141 -17.77 -3.97 -26.12
N GLU A 142 -16.78 -3.72 -25.26
CA GLU A 142 -15.41 -3.36 -25.67
C GLU A 142 -14.72 -4.52 -26.39
N LEU A 143 -14.90 -5.75 -25.92
CA LEU A 143 -14.35 -6.95 -26.58
C LEU A 143 -15.00 -7.17 -27.95
N GLU A 144 -16.31 -6.97 -28.08
CA GLU A 144 -17.00 -7.07 -29.36
C GLU A 144 -16.53 -5.98 -30.33
N SER A 145 -16.40 -4.74 -29.86
CA SER A 145 -15.84 -3.62 -30.62
C SER A 145 -14.41 -3.92 -31.10
N MET A 146 -13.55 -4.42 -30.21
CA MET A 146 -12.18 -4.80 -30.53
C MET A 146 -12.13 -5.95 -31.53
N ARG A 147 -12.99 -6.97 -31.38
CA ARG A 147 -13.11 -8.07 -32.34
C ARG A 147 -13.49 -7.54 -33.72
N ARG A 148 -14.50 -6.67 -33.79
CA ARG A 148 -14.95 -6.08 -35.06
C ARG A 148 -13.86 -5.24 -35.71
N GLN A 149 -13.17 -4.40 -34.95
CA GLN A 149 -12.05 -3.60 -35.45
C GLN A 149 -10.88 -4.47 -35.94
N ASN A 150 -10.61 -5.59 -35.27
CA ASN A 150 -9.60 -6.53 -35.71
C ASN A 150 -10.00 -7.24 -37.00
N ASP A 151 -11.25 -7.67 -37.14
CA ASP A 151 -11.77 -8.27 -38.37
C ASP A 151 -11.68 -7.26 -39.53
N GLU A 152 -12.10 -6.01 -39.32
CA GLU A 152 -11.97 -4.92 -40.29
C GLU A 152 -10.51 -4.69 -40.71
N LYS A 153 -9.57 -4.66 -39.77
CA LYS A 153 -8.14 -4.50 -40.06
C LYS A 153 -7.54 -5.71 -40.78
N LEU A 154 -7.96 -6.93 -40.43
CA LEU A 154 -7.51 -8.16 -41.08
C LEU A 154 -7.99 -8.21 -42.53
N GLU A 155 -9.23 -7.81 -42.80
CA GLU A 155 -9.74 -7.68 -44.17
C GLU A 155 -9.00 -6.59 -44.96
N ALA A 156 -8.74 -5.43 -44.35
CA ALA A 156 -7.93 -4.39 -44.98
C ALA A 156 -6.51 -4.88 -45.32
N MET A 157 -5.88 -5.63 -44.42
CA MET A 157 -4.58 -6.26 -44.67
C MET A 157 -4.65 -7.30 -45.79
N ARG A 158 -5.69 -8.15 -45.82
CA ARG A 158 -5.91 -9.10 -46.92
C ARG A 158 -6.01 -8.40 -48.26
N ALA A 159 -6.82 -7.34 -48.35
CA ALA A 159 -6.98 -6.56 -49.56
C ALA A 159 -5.65 -5.91 -50.01
N THR A 160 -4.91 -5.28 -49.09
CA THR A 160 -3.62 -4.65 -49.41
C THR A 160 -2.56 -5.68 -49.81
N VAL A 161 -2.52 -6.83 -49.13
CA VAL A 161 -1.60 -7.91 -49.46
C VAL A 161 -1.91 -8.47 -50.84
N GLN A 162 -3.19 -8.69 -51.16
CA GLN A 162 -3.61 -9.16 -52.48
C GLN A 162 -3.21 -8.16 -53.57
N GLU A 163 -3.51 -6.88 -53.38
CA GLU A 163 -3.12 -5.81 -54.32
C GLU A 163 -1.59 -5.78 -54.55
N LYS A 164 -0.80 -5.87 -53.47
CA LYS A 164 0.66 -5.91 -53.58
C LYS A 164 1.18 -7.17 -54.24
N LEU A 165 0.56 -8.32 -53.96
CA LEU A 165 0.92 -9.60 -54.56
C LEU A 165 0.65 -9.55 -56.07
N ASP A 166 -0.54 -9.13 -56.49
CA ASP A 166 -0.93 -9.03 -57.89
C ASP A 166 -0.03 -8.03 -58.64
N LYS A 167 0.24 -6.86 -58.03
CA LYS A 167 1.15 -5.87 -58.61
C LYS A 167 2.57 -6.42 -58.77
N THR A 168 3.14 -7.00 -57.72
CA THR A 168 4.52 -7.52 -57.74
C THR A 168 4.64 -8.72 -58.67
N LEU A 169 3.62 -9.58 -58.70
CA LEU A 169 3.57 -10.75 -59.57
C LEU A 169 3.52 -10.31 -61.04
N ASN A 170 2.64 -9.38 -61.40
CA ASN A 170 2.54 -8.83 -62.75
C ASN A 170 3.85 -8.14 -63.17
N GLU A 171 4.43 -7.28 -62.32
CA GLU A 171 5.71 -6.62 -62.60
C GLU A 171 6.82 -7.64 -62.87
N ARG A 172 6.93 -8.70 -62.05
CA ARG A 172 7.93 -9.77 -62.27
C ARG A 172 7.63 -10.60 -63.50
N LEU A 173 6.37 -10.89 -63.81
CA LEU A 173 5.99 -11.63 -65.01
C LEU A 173 6.32 -10.82 -66.27
N GLU A 174 5.97 -9.54 -66.30
CA GLU A 174 6.32 -8.64 -67.40
C GLU A 174 7.83 -8.52 -67.58
N GLN A 175 8.58 -8.36 -66.49
CA GLN A 175 10.05 -8.32 -66.55
C GLN A 175 10.62 -9.66 -67.06
N SER A 176 10.08 -10.79 -66.60
CA SER A 176 10.52 -12.11 -67.07
C SER A 176 10.23 -12.31 -68.56
N PHE A 177 9.04 -11.90 -69.02
CA PHE A 177 8.68 -11.97 -70.43
C PHE A 177 9.53 -11.05 -71.29
N ARG A 178 9.84 -9.82 -70.85
CA ARG A 178 10.77 -8.93 -71.57
C ARG A 178 12.15 -9.55 -71.74
N VAL A 179 12.70 -10.16 -70.69
CA VAL A 179 14.00 -10.82 -70.78
C VAL A 179 13.96 -12.02 -71.72
N VAL A 180 12.88 -12.80 -71.69
CA VAL A 180 12.69 -13.93 -72.61
C VAL A 180 12.56 -13.44 -74.06
N ASP A 181 11.77 -12.40 -74.30
CA ASP A 181 11.57 -11.78 -75.61
C ASP A 181 12.87 -11.20 -76.18
N GLU A 182 13.64 -10.48 -75.35
CA GLU A 182 14.95 -9.95 -75.72
C GLU A 182 15.94 -11.07 -76.07
N LYS A 183 15.93 -12.18 -75.32
CA LYS A 183 16.75 -13.36 -75.65
C LYS A 183 16.30 -14.04 -76.94
N LEU A 184 14.99 -14.16 -77.19
CA LEU A 184 14.49 -14.69 -78.45
C LEU A 184 14.90 -13.81 -79.63
N GLY A 185 14.79 -12.49 -79.50
CA GLY A 185 15.26 -11.54 -80.51
C GLY A 185 16.77 -11.64 -80.76
N LEU A 186 17.58 -11.81 -79.72
CA LEU A 186 19.03 -12.06 -79.87
C LEU A 186 19.32 -13.39 -80.58
N VAL A 187 18.54 -14.44 -80.30
CA VAL A 187 18.67 -15.74 -81.00
C VAL A 187 18.28 -15.61 -82.48
N GLU A 188 17.19 -14.90 -82.80
CA GLU A 188 16.79 -14.64 -84.19
C GLU A 188 17.86 -13.87 -84.95
N ASN A 189 18.43 -12.83 -84.33
CA ASN A 189 19.54 -12.08 -84.90
C ASN A 189 20.80 -12.96 -85.08
N GLY A 190 21.13 -13.77 -84.08
CA GLY A 190 22.26 -14.71 -84.12
C GLY A 190 22.11 -15.80 -85.20
N LEU A 191 20.89 -16.30 -85.42
CA LEU A 191 20.58 -17.20 -86.53
C LEU A 191 20.72 -16.50 -87.90
N GLY A 192 20.34 -15.22 -87.98
CA GLY A 192 20.56 -14.39 -89.17
C GLY A 192 22.04 -14.14 -89.50
N GLU A 193 22.87 -13.91 -88.49
CA GLU A 193 24.33 -13.83 -88.64
C GLU A 193 24.97 -15.18 -88.99
N MET A 194 24.53 -16.27 -88.36
CA MET A 194 24.99 -17.62 -88.75
C MET A 194 24.62 -17.97 -90.20
N ARG A 195 23.42 -17.56 -90.68
CA ARG A 195 23.05 -17.73 -92.09
C ARG A 195 24.01 -16.96 -93.01
N ARG A 196 24.37 -15.72 -92.66
CA ARG A 196 25.37 -14.93 -93.39
C ARG A 196 26.78 -15.53 -93.34
N MET A 197 27.14 -16.14 -92.22
CA MET A 197 28.44 -16.81 -92.06
C MET A 197 28.53 -18.09 -92.92
N ALA A 198 27.46 -18.88 -92.96
CA ALA A 198 27.37 -20.07 -93.83
C ALA A 198 27.45 -19.72 -95.33
N GLU A 199 26.82 -18.62 -95.76
CA GLU A 199 26.96 -18.09 -97.13
C GLU A 199 28.41 -17.68 -97.46
N SER A 200 29.12 -17.10 -96.48
CA SER A 200 30.49 -16.62 -96.66
C SER A 200 31.50 -17.76 -96.77
N VAL A 201 31.30 -18.85 -96.03
CA VAL A 201 32.10 -20.08 -96.17
C VAL A 201 31.83 -20.77 -97.52
N THR A 202 30.59 -20.77 -98.00
CA THR A 202 30.24 -21.30 -99.33
C THR A 202 30.97 -20.54 -100.45
N ARG A 203 31.09 -19.20 -100.33
CA ARG A 203 31.88 -18.38 -101.27
C ARG A 203 33.37 -18.74 -101.25
N LEU A 204 33.97 -18.97 -100.08
CA LEU A 204 35.37 -19.40 -99.98
C LEU A 204 35.59 -20.79 -100.59
N GLN A 205 34.67 -21.71 -100.39
CA GLN A 205 34.75 -23.05 -100.98
C GLN A 205 34.71 -23.01 -102.51
N ASN A 206 33.92 -22.11 -103.10
CA ASN A 206 33.85 -21.92 -104.55
C ASN A 206 35.17 -21.39 -105.16
N VAL A 207 35.97 -20.63 -104.40
CA VAL A 207 37.30 -20.14 -104.85
C VAL A 207 38.32 -21.29 -104.89
N LEU A 208 38.18 -22.30 -104.02
CA LEU A 208 39.08 -23.47 -103.96
C LEU A 208 38.69 -24.61 -104.92
N ALA A 209 37.46 -24.60 -105.45
CA ALA A 209 36.98 -25.63 -106.37
C ALA A 209 37.56 -25.50 -107.78
N ASN A 210 37.93 -24.29 -108.22
CA ASN A 210 38.43 -24.05 -109.57
C ASN A 210 39.94 -24.35 -109.65
N VAL A 211 40.31 -25.35 -110.46
CA VAL A 211 41.70 -25.81 -110.63
C VAL A 211 42.64 -24.68 -111.06
N LYS A 212 42.17 -23.74 -111.88
CA LYS A 212 42.97 -22.59 -112.33
C LYS A 212 43.23 -21.60 -111.19
N THR A 213 42.21 -21.32 -110.37
CA THR A 213 42.30 -20.42 -109.22
C THR A 213 43.15 -21.00 -108.09
N ARG A 214 43.10 -22.32 -107.89
CA ARG A 214 43.99 -23.05 -106.97
C ARG A 214 45.45 -23.03 -107.43
N GLY A 215 45.70 -23.21 -108.73
CA GLY A 215 47.04 -23.09 -109.32
C GLY A 215 47.64 -21.70 -109.10
N THR A 216 46.90 -20.65 -109.48
CA THR A 216 47.36 -19.26 -109.29
C THR A 216 47.56 -18.90 -107.82
N PHE A 217 46.69 -19.36 -106.92
CA PHE A 217 46.85 -19.12 -105.48
C PHE A 217 48.10 -19.83 -104.93
N GLY A 218 48.36 -21.07 -105.38
CA GLY A 218 49.57 -21.81 -105.04
C GLY A 218 50.83 -21.11 -105.54
N GLU A 219 50.82 -20.60 -106.77
CA GLU A 219 51.93 -19.83 -107.36
C GLU A 219 52.19 -18.53 -106.58
N THR A 220 51.15 -17.73 -106.29
CA THR A 220 51.30 -16.48 -105.51
C THR A 220 51.80 -16.76 -104.09
N GLN A 221 51.29 -17.83 -103.46
CA GLN A 221 51.74 -18.22 -102.12
C GLN A 221 53.20 -18.72 -102.13
N LEU A 222 53.59 -19.45 -103.18
CA LEU A 222 54.97 -19.90 -103.38
C LEU A 222 55.91 -18.72 -103.65
N GLU A 223 55.50 -17.74 -104.45
CA GLU A 223 56.24 -16.50 -104.70
C GLU A 223 56.44 -15.68 -103.40
N ALA A 224 55.40 -15.57 -102.57
CA ALA A 224 55.48 -14.90 -101.27
C ALA A 224 56.48 -15.60 -100.33
N ILE A 225 56.52 -16.93 -100.35
CA ILE A 225 57.49 -17.71 -99.54
C ILE A 225 58.91 -17.55 -100.09
N LEU A 226 59.09 -17.67 -101.41
CA LEU A 226 60.40 -17.55 -102.06
C LEU A 226 60.98 -16.14 -101.90
N SER A 227 60.17 -15.08 -102.07
CA SER A 227 60.61 -13.69 -101.88
C SER A 227 60.95 -13.35 -100.42
N THR A 228 60.36 -14.06 -99.44
CA THR A 228 60.69 -13.89 -98.02
C THR A 228 62.01 -14.57 -97.66
N MET A 229 62.35 -15.70 -98.29
CA MET A 229 63.54 -16.50 -97.95
C MET A 229 64.76 -16.28 -98.85
N LEU A 230 64.59 -15.85 -100.11
CA LEU A 230 65.66 -15.68 -101.10
C LEU A 230 65.67 -14.25 -101.65
N GLY A 231 66.86 -13.69 -101.89
CA GLY A 231 67.01 -12.40 -102.54
C GLY A 231 66.55 -12.43 -104.01
N PRO A 232 66.07 -11.32 -104.61
CA PRO A 232 65.54 -11.29 -105.98
C PRO A 232 66.50 -11.78 -107.07
N SER A 233 67.81 -11.76 -106.81
CA SER A 233 68.85 -12.25 -107.72
C SER A 233 69.10 -13.76 -107.63
N GLN A 234 68.59 -14.43 -106.59
CA GLN A 234 68.86 -15.84 -106.27
C GLN A 234 67.78 -16.80 -106.81
N TYR A 235 66.66 -16.30 -107.30
CA TYR A 235 65.65 -17.09 -107.97
C TYR A 235 65.16 -16.39 -109.24
N VAL A 236 64.63 -17.15 -110.17
CA VAL A 236 64.05 -16.65 -111.43
C VAL A 236 62.67 -17.28 -111.58
N SER A 237 61.65 -16.46 -111.77
CA SER A 237 60.31 -16.92 -112.13
C SER A 237 60.24 -17.27 -113.62
N GLN A 238 59.43 -18.28 -113.97
CA GLN A 238 59.18 -18.71 -115.35
C GLN A 238 60.47 -19.02 -116.13
N ALA A 239 61.37 -19.81 -115.53
CA ALA A 239 62.67 -20.12 -116.10
C ALA A 239 62.57 -21.27 -117.13
N LYS A 240 63.24 -21.12 -118.27
CA LYS A 240 63.39 -22.19 -119.27
C LYS A 240 64.64 -23.02 -118.96
N LEU A 241 64.49 -24.32 -118.69
CA LEU A 241 65.56 -25.17 -118.18
C LEU A 241 66.63 -25.57 -119.21
N PHE A 242 66.26 -25.69 -120.49
CA PHE A 242 67.17 -26.09 -121.57
C PHE A 242 66.90 -25.27 -122.84
N ALA A 243 67.95 -24.89 -123.59
CA ALA A 243 67.79 -24.10 -124.81
C ALA A 243 66.94 -24.82 -125.87
N ASP A 244 67.12 -26.13 -126.00
CA ASP A 244 66.47 -26.99 -127.01
C ASP A 244 65.19 -27.69 -126.54
N ALA A 245 64.76 -27.51 -125.28
CA ALA A 245 63.48 -28.05 -124.77
C ALA A 245 62.54 -26.94 -124.31
N ASN A 246 61.26 -26.98 -124.72
CA ASN A 246 60.26 -25.98 -124.39
C ASN A 246 59.55 -26.26 -123.04
N VAL A 247 60.34 -26.56 -122.00
CA VAL A 247 59.84 -26.79 -120.63
C VAL A 247 60.16 -25.56 -119.80
N ILE A 248 59.11 -24.88 -119.35
CA ILE A 248 59.18 -23.71 -118.47
C ILE A 248 58.77 -24.18 -117.07
N VAL A 249 59.56 -23.82 -116.06
CA VAL A 249 59.20 -24.05 -114.65
C VAL A 249 58.81 -22.74 -113.99
N ASP A 250 57.84 -22.82 -113.07
CA ASP A 250 57.27 -21.63 -112.45
C ASP A 250 58.30 -20.83 -111.65
N PHE A 251 59.22 -21.50 -110.95
CA PHE A 251 60.35 -20.88 -110.28
C PHE A 251 61.60 -21.77 -110.32
N ALA A 252 62.77 -21.17 -110.58
CA ALA A 252 64.07 -21.82 -110.51
C ALA A 252 65.01 -21.09 -109.54
N VAL A 253 65.68 -21.82 -108.65
CA VAL A 253 66.61 -21.27 -107.65
C VAL A 253 68.05 -21.42 -108.16
N ARG A 254 68.84 -20.35 -108.12
CA ARG A 254 70.26 -20.34 -108.47
C ARG A 254 71.11 -20.62 -107.23
N LEU A 255 71.82 -21.74 -107.21
CA LEU A 255 72.77 -22.08 -106.15
C LEU A 255 74.15 -21.44 -106.45
N PRO A 256 74.81 -20.78 -105.47
CA PRO A 256 76.16 -20.26 -105.66
C PRO A 256 77.18 -21.42 -105.62
N GLY A 257 77.78 -21.70 -106.77
CA GLY A 257 78.82 -22.72 -106.94
C GLY A 257 79.21 -22.87 -108.40
#